data_AF-T2A5U3-F1
#
_entry.id   AF-T2A5U3-F1
#
_cell.length_a   1.000
_cell.length_b   1.000
_cell.length_c   1.000
_cell.angle_alpha   90.00
_cell.angle_beta   90.00
_cell.angle_gamma   90.00
#
_symmetry.space_group_name_H-M   'P 1'
#
loop_
_entity.id
_entity.type
_entity.pdbx_description
1 polymer ?
#
loop_
_entity_poly.entity_id
_entity_poly.type
_entity_poly.pdbx_seq_one_letter_code
_entity_poly.pdbx_strand_id
1 'polypeptide(L)'
;MQEATFLPKDTNTIQKLIITFSTLTNVELFFYSTNKMIISGHQILNTSQDIYNYLTHVNFKKVTAFPVILDNALSGFFILNVSSTLKEQVMMYRSYLDSTSGRLDQGNFHHLMVLNALDPRELQNYIGGLSLISDSTTSKDAHHKLHIINKHDKGKVVNVDKNFVNVLKYINANISKPLTLEDIAQHAYLSPSYLSRLFKNYFNVNFIDYINIRKVALAQERLALSVAPINELSHRLGFSQASYFTKIFKQKCGMTPSKYRMRNKKIKKIYTISRDLSWLKDPSVYTVSQKFFDDKGIDFKTQDLSDSTYVYAIGDLSSDENNGWIYTVNCIQPTTSPVDVSVGDKSVIQWIYTGIENF
;
A
#
# COMPACT_ATOMS: atom_id res chain seq x y z
N MET A 1 -7.49 39.34 15.15
CA MET A 1 -8.20 38.30 15.92
C MET A 1 -7.20 37.22 16.23
N GLN A 2 -6.85 37.02 17.50
CA GLN A 2 -5.95 35.95 17.95
C GLN A 2 -6.63 34.61 17.65
N GLU A 3 -6.04 33.80 16.77
CA GLU A 3 -6.40 32.39 16.62
C GLU A 3 -6.00 31.69 17.92
N ALA A 4 -7.00 31.24 18.69
CA ALA A 4 -6.77 30.40 19.84
C ALA A 4 -6.09 29.11 19.37
N THR A 5 -4.80 28.98 19.65
CA THR A 5 -3.99 27.82 19.29
C THR A 5 -4.44 26.65 20.14
N PHE A 6 -5.30 25.80 19.57
CA PHE A 6 -5.81 24.62 20.24
C PHE A 6 -4.67 23.59 20.35
N LEU A 7 -4.01 23.56 21.51
CA LEU A 7 -3.04 22.51 21.83
C LEU A 7 -3.79 21.17 21.91
N PRO A 8 -3.32 20.09 21.24
CA PRO A 8 -3.88 18.76 21.39
C PRO A 8 -3.90 18.37 22.87
N LYS A 9 -4.99 17.73 23.33
CA LYS A 9 -5.12 17.27 24.73
C LYS A 9 -3.95 16.37 25.17
N ASP A 10 -3.29 15.71 24.22
CA ASP A 10 -2.19 14.78 24.47
C ASP A 10 -0.79 15.34 24.23
N THR A 11 -0.65 16.67 24.09
CA THR A 11 0.65 17.34 23.91
C THR A 11 1.66 16.92 24.99
N ASN A 12 1.21 16.79 26.24
CA ASN A 12 2.05 16.36 27.36
C ASN A 12 2.50 14.89 27.23
N THR A 13 1.62 14.01 26.75
CA THR A 13 1.94 12.59 26.51
C THR A 13 2.97 12.44 25.41
N ILE A 14 2.77 13.13 24.28
CA ILE A 14 3.72 13.14 23.15
C ILE A 14 5.07 13.71 23.61
N GLN A 15 5.05 14.80 24.37
CA GLN A 15 6.26 15.43 24.90
C GLN A 15 7.05 14.49 25.82
N LYS A 16 6.39 13.84 26.77
CA LYS A 16 7.00 12.84 27.65
C LYS A 16 7.59 11.68 26.86
N LEU A 17 6.87 11.21 25.84
CA LEU A 17 7.35 10.12 24.97
C LEU A 17 8.62 10.54 24.22
N ILE A 18 8.64 11.74 23.65
CA ILE A 18 9.83 12.27 22.95
C ILE A 18 11.03 12.33 23.88
N ILE A 19 10.87 12.94 25.06
CA ILE A 19 11.95 13.07 26.04
C ILE A 19 12.43 11.68 26.47
N THR A 20 11.51 10.78 26.84
CA THR A 20 11.83 9.40 27.25
C THR A 20 12.62 8.66 26.16
N PHE A 21 12.12 8.69 24.92
CA PHE A 21 12.75 8.05 23.78
C PHE A 21 14.16 8.60 23.53
N SER A 22 14.30 9.93 23.45
CA SER A 22 15.58 10.56 23.13
C SER A 22 16.61 10.35 24.23
N THR A 23 16.21 10.36 25.51
CA THR A 23 17.11 10.05 26.62
C THR A 23 17.61 8.60 26.57
N LEU A 24 16.76 7.65 26.20
CA LEU A 24 17.09 6.23 26.25
C LEU A 24 17.84 5.72 25.01
N THR A 25 17.57 6.32 23.84
CA THR A 25 18.18 5.92 22.57
C THR A 25 19.35 6.81 22.15
N ASN A 26 19.50 7.98 22.77
CA ASN A 26 20.38 9.05 22.32
C ASN A 26 20.14 9.47 20.86
N VAL A 27 18.89 9.34 20.38
CA VAL A 27 18.47 9.72 19.04
C VAL A 27 17.51 10.91 19.12
N GLU A 28 17.75 11.89 18.25
CA GLU A 28 16.86 13.04 18.09
C GLU A 28 15.52 12.61 17.50
N LEU A 29 14.47 12.86 18.28
CA LEU A 29 13.09 12.63 17.93
C LEU A 29 12.32 13.93 18.13
N PHE A 30 11.50 14.29 17.16
CA PHE A 30 10.51 15.33 17.33
C PHE A 30 9.17 14.89 16.73
N PHE A 31 8.09 15.52 17.12
CA PHE A 31 6.76 15.26 16.58
C PHE A 31 6.31 16.42 15.73
N TYR A 32 5.87 16.15 14.51
CA TYR A 32 5.23 17.11 13.62
C TYR A 32 3.73 16.80 13.53
N SER A 33 2.91 17.67 14.10
CA SER A 33 1.45 17.49 14.12
C SER A 33 0.80 17.85 12.78
N THR A 34 -0.39 17.30 12.53
CA THR A 34 -1.22 17.66 11.37
C THR A 34 -1.67 19.12 11.38
N ASN A 35 -1.72 19.74 12.56
CA ASN A 35 -1.98 21.18 12.74
C ASN A 35 -0.74 22.06 12.58
N LYS A 36 0.34 21.53 11.96
CA LYS A 36 1.60 22.24 11.71
C LYS A 36 2.26 22.79 12.97
N MET A 37 2.31 22.00 14.03
CA MET A 37 3.13 22.28 15.21
C MET A 37 4.25 21.26 15.34
N ILE A 38 5.41 21.69 15.82
CA ILE A 38 6.53 20.81 16.20
C ILE A 38 6.58 20.70 17.71
N ILE A 39 6.73 19.48 18.24
CA ILE A 39 7.11 19.21 19.62
C ILE A 39 8.49 18.58 19.58
N SER A 40 9.47 19.18 20.25
CA SER A 40 10.86 18.70 20.29
C SER A 40 11.40 18.86 21.70
N GLY A 41 11.60 17.75 22.42
CA GLY A 41 11.95 17.81 23.85
C GLY A 41 10.94 18.67 24.61
N HIS A 42 11.41 19.73 25.29
CA HIS A 42 10.54 20.64 26.03
C HIS A 42 9.92 21.77 25.18
N GLN A 43 10.30 21.90 23.91
CA GLN A 43 9.86 22.98 23.03
C GLN A 43 8.58 22.59 22.26
N ILE A 44 7.64 23.53 22.18
CA ILE A 44 6.44 23.43 21.33
C ILE A 44 6.45 24.65 20.41
N LEU A 45 6.52 24.42 19.10
CA LEU A 45 6.61 25.44 18.07
C LEU A 45 5.34 25.40 17.23
N ASN A 46 4.62 26.50 17.14
CA ASN A 46 3.33 26.59 16.46
C ASN A 46 3.23 27.78 15.49
N THR A 47 4.26 28.63 15.42
CA THR A 47 4.35 29.71 14.43
C THR A 47 5.16 29.24 13.22
N SER A 48 4.82 29.75 12.04
CA SER A 48 5.56 29.41 10.82
C SER A 48 7.03 29.83 10.88
N GLN A 49 7.34 30.94 11.57
CA GLN A 49 8.71 31.44 11.71
C GLN A 49 9.55 30.55 12.63
N ASP A 50 9.02 30.15 13.79
CA ASP A 50 9.74 29.30 14.74
C ASP A 50 9.98 27.90 14.18
N ILE A 51 8.98 27.37 13.47
CA ILE A 51 9.10 26.08 12.77
C ILE A 51 10.15 26.14 11.67
N TYR A 52 10.16 27.21 10.86
CA TYR A 52 11.18 27.41 9.83
C TYR A 52 12.58 27.50 10.45
N ASN A 53 12.74 28.31 11.50
CA ASN A 53 14.00 28.46 12.20
C ASN A 53 14.47 27.13 12.78
N TYR A 54 13.59 26.35 13.42
CA TYR A 54 13.93 25.03 13.93
C TYR A 54 14.38 24.07 12.82
N LEU A 55 13.58 23.93 11.76
CA LEU A 55 13.87 22.97 10.67
C LEU A 55 15.15 23.32 9.88
N THR A 56 15.51 24.60 9.80
CA THR A 56 16.75 25.03 9.13
C THR A 56 18.01 24.80 9.97
N HIS A 57 17.87 24.68 11.29
CA HIS A 57 19.00 24.41 12.20
C HIS A 57 19.15 22.91 12.51
N VAL A 58 18.10 22.10 12.31
CA VAL A 58 18.21 20.64 12.43
C VAL A 58 19.00 20.10 11.24
N ASN A 59 20.17 19.51 11.51
CA ASN A 59 21.00 18.88 10.50
C ASN A 59 20.41 17.51 10.11
N PHE A 60 19.43 17.52 9.22
CA PHE A 60 18.78 16.31 8.71
C PHE A 60 19.76 15.48 7.88
N LYS A 61 20.21 14.34 8.43
CA LYS A 61 21.02 13.37 7.68
C LYS A 61 20.14 12.43 6.88
N LYS A 62 19.30 11.68 7.60
CA LYS A 62 18.28 10.82 7.03
C LYS A 62 17.06 10.80 7.92
N VAL A 63 15.91 11.07 7.32
CA VAL A 63 14.65 11.27 8.02
C VAL A 63 13.81 10.01 7.92
N THR A 64 13.34 9.54 9.05
CA THR A 64 12.34 8.46 9.13
C THR A 64 11.13 8.98 9.88
N ALA A 65 9.95 8.88 9.29
CA ALA A 65 8.71 9.32 9.94
C ALA A 65 7.82 8.16 10.33
N PHE A 66 7.33 8.17 11.55
CA PHE A 66 6.36 7.21 12.07
C PHE A 66 5.04 7.93 12.27
N PRO A 67 3.97 7.56 11.54
CA PRO A 67 2.65 8.14 11.76
C PRO A 67 2.16 7.85 13.17
N VAL A 68 1.53 8.85 13.79
CA VAL A 68 0.96 8.74 15.14
C VAL A 68 -0.54 8.91 15.06
N ILE A 69 -1.25 7.88 15.52
CA ILE A 69 -2.69 7.91 15.70
C ILE A 69 -2.98 8.24 17.16
N LEU A 70 -3.87 9.21 17.39
CA LEU A 70 -4.49 9.48 18.69
C LEU A 70 -5.99 9.53 18.45
N ASP A 71 -6.78 8.93 19.35
CA ASP A 71 -8.24 8.90 19.25
C ASP A 71 -8.77 8.43 17.89
N ASN A 72 -8.13 7.40 17.33
CA ASN A 72 -8.44 6.86 16.00
C ASN A 72 -8.25 7.85 14.83
N ALA A 73 -7.54 8.97 15.04
CA ALA A 73 -7.23 9.95 14.01
C ALA A 73 -5.72 10.20 13.88
N LEU A 74 -5.26 10.46 12.65
CA LEU A 74 -3.87 10.85 12.41
C LEU A 74 -3.60 12.21 13.04
N SER A 75 -2.77 12.21 14.07
CA SER A 75 -2.41 13.42 14.82
C SER A 75 -1.09 14.02 14.39
N GLY A 76 -0.22 13.24 13.77
CA GLY A 76 1.04 13.73 13.24
C GLY A 76 2.04 12.62 12.97
N PHE A 77 3.31 12.97 13.00
CA PHE A 77 4.41 12.08 12.72
C PHE A 77 5.54 12.27 13.73
N PHE A 78 6.03 11.17 14.28
CA PHE A 78 7.32 11.11 14.95
C PHE A 78 8.42 11.10 13.90
N ILE A 79 9.27 12.11 13.90
CA ILE A 79 10.36 12.29 12.95
C ILE A 79 11.67 11.99 13.65
N LEU A 80 12.36 10.97 13.14
CA LEU A 80 13.67 10.53 13.59
C LEU A 80 14.75 11.06 12.64
N ASN A 81 15.71 11.78 13.22
CA ASN A 81 16.92 12.21 12.53
C ASN A 81 18.06 11.24 12.87
N VAL A 82 18.29 10.26 12.00
CA VAL A 82 19.29 9.20 12.23
C VAL A 82 20.38 9.22 11.16
N SER A 83 21.59 8.82 11.55
CA SER A 83 22.74 8.68 10.64
C SER A 83 22.77 7.33 9.89
N SER A 84 22.04 6.31 10.36
CA SER A 84 22.02 4.94 9.83
C SER A 84 20.59 4.50 9.49
N THR A 85 20.43 3.65 8.48
CA THR A 85 19.13 3.15 8.01
C THR A 85 19.06 1.65 7.83
N LEU A 86 19.74 0.94 8.72
CA LEU A 86 19.54 -0.49 8.85
C LEU A 86 18.07 -0.73 9.25
N LYS A 87 17.39 -1.59 8.50
CA LYS A 87 15.95 -1.86 8.65
C LYS A 87 15.64 -2.36 10.06
N GLU A 88 16.56 -3.11 10.64
CA GLU A 88 16.52 -3.65 12.00
C GLU A 88 16.52 -2.54 13.05
N GLN A 89 17.31 -1.48 12.85
CA GLN A 89 17.36 -0.33 13.77
C GLN A 89 16.06 0.48 13.71
N VAL A 90 15.49 0.67 12.53
CA VAL A 90 14.19 1.35 12.35
C VAL A 90 13.06 0.57 13.03
N MET A 91 13.05 -0.76 12.90
CA MET A 91 12.10 -1.63 13.59
C MET A 91 12.28 -1.58 15.11
N MET A 92 13.52 -1.55 15.59
CA MET A 92 13.82 -1.39 17.01
C MET A 92 13.28 -0.06 17.56
N TYR A 93 13.50 1.06 16.86
CA TYR A 93 12.96 2.36 17.27
C TYR A 93 11.43 2.38 17.28
N ARG A 94 10.78 1.77 16.29
CA ARG A 94 9.32 1.60 16.26
C ARG A 94 8.80 0.84 17.49
N SER A 95 9.42 -0.31 17.79
CA SER A 95 9.06 -1.14 18.95
C SER A 95 9.26 -0.37 20.26
N TYR A 96 10.30 0.47 20.33
CA TYR A 96 10.56 1.32 21.49
C TYR A 96 9.49 2.40 21.67
N LEU A 97 9.11 3.09 20.59
CA LEU A 97 8.05 4.10 20.59
C LEU A 97 6.71 3.48 21.01
N ASP A 98 6.39 2.30 20.48
CA ASP A 98 5.16 1.56 20.78
C ASP A 98 5.11 1.12 22.25
N SER A 99 6.15 0.46 22.74
CA SER A 99 6.23 0.02 24.15
C SER A 99 6.26 1.18 25.15
N THR A 100 6.92 2.30 24.81
CA THR A 100 6.94 3.51 25.64
C THR A 100 5.57 4.18 25.65
N SER A 101 4.87 4.20 24.51
CA SER A 101 3.50 4.73 24.43
C SER A 101 2.53 3.93 25.30
N GLY A 102 2.56 2.59 25.22
CA GLY A 102 1.69 1.74 26.04
C GLY A 102 1.94 1.85 27.55
N ARG A 103 3.17 2.19 27.97
CA ARG A 103 3.49 2.43 29.40
C ARG A 103 3.03 3.81 29.91
N LEU A 104 3.01 4.80 29.03
CA LEU A 104 2.56 6.17 29.36
C LEU A 104 1.03 6.28 29.36
N ASP A 105 0.35 5.39 28.65
CA ASP A 105 -1.10 5.32 28.52
C ASP A 105 -1.79 4.65 29.72
N GLN A 106 -1.43 5.06 30.94
CA GLN A 106 -1.91 4.49 32.22
C GLN A 106 -3.44 4.64 32.44
N GLY A 107 -4.26 3.94 31.66
CA GLY A 107 -5.70 3.81 31.86
C GLY A 107 -6.57 4.96 31.33
N ASN A 108 -6.04 5.87 30.51
CA ASN A 108 -6.86 6.88 29.83
C ASN A 108 -7.16 6.41 28.40
N PHE A 109 -8.42 6.39 28.00
CA PHE A 109 -8.91 5.84 26.72
C PHE A 109 -8.40 6.55 25.44
N HIS A 110 -7.38 7.41 25.50
CA HIS A 110 -6.81 8.11 24.34
C HIS A 110 -5.71 7.24 23.72
N HIS A 111 -6.11 6.27 22.91
CA HIS A 111 -5.21 5.26 22.34
C HIS A 111 -4.16 5.92 21.42
N LEU A 112 -2.94 6.10 21.93
CA LEU A 112 -1.77 6.46 21.12
C LEU A 112 -1.28 5.20 20.41
N MET A 113 -1.20 5.24 19.08
CA MET A 113 -0.55 4.20 18.28
C MET A 113 0.55 4.80 17.43
N VAL A 114 1.71 4.14 17.40
CA VAL A 114 2.82 4.49 16.51
C VAL A 114 2.88 3.46 15.38
N LEU A 115 2.60 3.91 14.16
CA LEU A 115 2.63 3.07 12.96
C LEU A 115 4.07 2.84 12.49
N ASN A 116 4.25 1.96 11.50
CA ASN A 116 5.54 1.69 10.89
C ASN A 116 6.13 2.95 10.21
N ALA A 117 7.47 2.98 10.10
CA ALA A 117 8.17 4.02 9.37
C ALA A 117 7.67 4.11 7.92
N LEU A 118 7.40 5.33 7.48
CA LEU A 118 7.11 5.64 6.09
C LEU A 118 8.37 5.52 5.23
N ASP A 119 8.24 4.94 4.03
CA ASP A 119 9.24 5.09 2.98
C ASP A 119 9.34 6.58 2.59
N PRO A 120 10.52 7.12 2.24
CA PRO A 120 10.65 8.50 1.74
C PRO A 120 9.64 8.90 0.66
N ARG A 121 9.17 7.97 -0.16
CA ARG A 121 8.14 8.19 -1.19
C ARG A 121 6.73 8.30 -0.60
N GLU A 122 6.44 7.59 0.48
CA GLU A 122 5.18 7.71 1.22
C GLU A 122 5.15 9.02 2.01
N LEU A 123 6.31 9.40 2.57
CA LEU A 123 6.54 10.68 3.22
C LEU A 123 6.12 11.85 2.32
N GLN A 124 6.48 11.82 1.04
CA GLN A 124 6.09 12.86 0.07
C GLN A 124 4.57 12.99 -0.12
N ASN A 125 3.80 11.91 0.06
CA ASN A 125 2.35 11.92 -0.06
C ASN A 125 1.66 12.54 1.17
N TYR A 126 2.28 12.45 2.35
CA TYR A 126 1.79 13.08 3.58
C TYR A 126 2.36 14.49 3.81
N ILE A 127 3.53 14.77 3.24
CA ILE A 127 4.30 16.00 3.39
C ILE A 127 4.20 16.88 2.12
N GLY A 128 3.00 17.00 1.56
CA GLY A 128 2.69 18.06 0.58
C GLY A 128 2.80 19.48 1.17
N GLY A 129 3.11 19.63 2.47
CA GLY A 129 3.18 20.90 3.19
C GLY A 129 4.53 21.25 3.86
N LEU A 130 5.58 20.41 3.77
CA LEU A 130 6.94 20.77 4.22
C LEU A 130 7.94 20.55 3.08
N SER A 131 7.90 21.41 2.06
CA SER A 131 8.94 21.50 1.02
C SER A 131 10.32 21.90 1.55
N LEU A 132 10.53 21.91 2.86
CA LEU A 132 11.79 22.28 3.51
C LEU A 132 12.67 21.07 3.85
N ILE A 133 12.10 19.86 3.93
CA ILE A 133 12.83 18.66 4.39
C ILE A 133 13.33 17.79 3.22
N SER A 134 12.72 17.90 2.03
CA SER A 134 13.23 17.21 0.83
C SER A 134 14.43 17.90 0.18
N ASP A 135 14.59 19.21 0.42
CA ASP A 135 15.52 20.03 -0.35
C ASP A 135 16.93 20.12 0.26
N SER A 136 17.16 19.49 1.42
CA SER A 136 18.51 19.40 2.02
C SER A 136 19.46 18.45 1.28
N THR A 137 18.98 17.72 0.26
CA THR A 137 19.84 16.79 -0.53
C THR A 137 20.33 17.35 -1.86
N THR A 138 19.90 18.55 -2.30
CA THR A 138 20.46 19.19 -3.49
C THR A 138 20.43 20.71 -3.40
N SER A 139 21.49 21.29 -2.85
CA SER A 139 21.83 22.69 -3.03
C SER A 139 22.26 22.95 -4.48
N LYS A 140 21.48 23.77 -5.21
CA LYS A 140 21.96 24.93 -6.01
C LYS A 140 20.88 25.73 -6.75
N ASP A 141 19.64 25.26 -6.87
CA ASP A 141 18.61 25.96 -7.69
C ASP A 141 17.40 26.51 -6.91
N ALA A 142 17.60 26.91 -5.65
CA ALA A 142 16.53 27.37 -4.75
C ALA A 142 15.95 28.76 -5.06
N HIS A 143 16.40 29.46 -6.10
CA HIS A 143 15.90 30.81 -6.42
C HIS A 143 14.95 30.89 -7.62
N HIS A 144 14.86 29.86 -8.48
CA HIS A 144 14.00 29.94 -9.67
C HIS A 144 12.64 29.20 -9.54
N LYS A 145 12.43 28.38 -8.51
CA LYS A 145 11.20 27.56 -8.38
C LYS A 145 10.12 28.09 -7.44
N LEU A 146 10.38 29.16 -6.67
CA LEU A 146 9.36 29.74 -5.78
C LEU A 146 8.23 30.47 -6.53
N HIS A 147 8.39 30.78 -7.82
CA HIS A 147 7.40 31.57 -8.56
C HIS A 147 6.31 30.77 -9.27
N ILE A 148 6.41 29.43 -9.34
CA ILE A 148 5.50 28.59 -10.14
C ILE A 148 4.41 27.90 -9.29
N ILE A 149 4.62 27.73 -7.98
CA ILE A 149 3.70 26.94 -7.13
C ILE A 149 2.47 27.75 -6.66
N ASN A 150 2.50 29.09 -6.72
CA ASN A 150 1.48 29.94 -6.11
C ASN A 150 0.20 30.23 -6.96
N LYS A 151 -0.15 29.45 -7.99
CA LYS A 151 -1.39 29.73 -8.76
C LYS A 151 -2.41 28.62 -8.97
N HIS A 152 -2.14 27.35 -8.66
CA HIS A 152 -3.17 26.32 -8.76
C HIS A 152 -2.94 25.21 -7.73
N ASP A 153 -3.48 25.36 -6.52
CA ASP A 153 -4.58 24.52 -6.02
C ASP A 153 -4.88 24.89 -4.56
N LYS A 154 -6.08 25.43 -4.32
CA LYS A 154 -6.55 25.69 -2.96
C LYS A 154 -6.98 24.37 -2.33
N GLY A 155 -6.22 23.93 -1.33
CA GLY A 155 -6.64 23.08 -0.20
C GLY A 155 -7.59 21.90 -0.50
N LYS A 156 -7.06 20.68 -0.50
CA LYS A 156 -7.82 19.47 -0.16
C LYS A 156 -7.02 18.56 0.77
N VAL A 157 -7.59 18.37 1.96
CA VAL A 157 -7.32 17.33 2.94
C VAL A 157 -7.31 15.95 2.25
N VAL A 158 -6.40 15.06 2.67
CA VAL A 158 -6.19 13.69 2.15
C VAL A 158 -7.50 12.89 2.17
N ASN A 159 -8.26 12.97 1.08
CA ASN A 159 -9.22 11.95 0.67
C ASN A 159 -8.39 10.91 -0.09
N VAL A 160 -8.53 9.61 0.22
CA VAL A 160 -8.30 8.59 -0.81
C VAL A 160 -9.08 9.08 -2.03
N ASP A 161 -8.38 9.39 -3.11
CA ASP A 161 -8.93 10.16 -4.21
C ASP A 161 -10.20 9.44 -4.70
N LYS A 162 -11.39 9.94 -4.33
CA LYS A 162 -12.67 9.24 -4.56
C LYS A 162 -12.83 8.87 -6.04
N ASN A 163 -12.21 9.68 -6.90
CA ASN A 163 -12.11 9.48 -8.32
C ASN A 163 -11.33 8.21 -8.67
N PHE A 164 -10.22 7.91 -7.99
CA PHE A 164 -9.46 6.67 -8.22
C PHE A 164 -10.20 5.42 -7.72
N VAL A 165 -11.01 5.54 -6.65
CA VAL A 165 -11.94 4.46 -6.26
C VAL A 165 -12.93 4.16 -7.38
N ASN A 166 -13.51 5.21 -7.98
CA ASN A 166 -14.43 5.06 -9.10
C ASN A 166 -13.74 4.45 -10.34
N VAL A 167 -12.49 4.84 -10.61
CA VAL A 167 -11.65 4.22 -11.66
C VAL A 167 -11.54 2.72 -11.46
N LEU A 168 -11.14 2.25 -10.26
CA LEU A 168 -10.95 0.82 -10.03
C LEU A 168 -12.27 0.05 -10.09
N LYS A 169 -13.37 0.62 -9.56
CA LYS A 169 -14.71 0.04 -9.69
C LYS A 169 -15.12 -0.10 -11.15
N TYR A 170 -14.92 0.94 -11.95
CA TYR A 170 -15.22 0.93 -13.38
C TYR A 170 -14.41 -0.13 -14.12
N ILE A 171 -13.12 -0.25 -13.83
CA ILE A 171 -12.26 -1.29 -14.40
C ILE A 171 -12.77 -2.67 -14.02
N ASN A 172 -13.07 -2.92 -12.73
CA ASN A 172 -13.56 -4.21 -12.27
C ASN A 172 -14.86 -4.62 -12.98
N ALA A 173 -15.79 -3.68 -13.17
CA ALA A 173 -17.05 -3.93 -13.87
C ALA A 173 -16.87 -4.14 -15.39
N ASN A 174 -15.81 -3.60 -15.99
CA ASN A 174 -15.63 -3.58 -17.45
C ASN A 174 -14.37 -4.33 -17.92
N ILE A 175 -13.71 -5.12 -17.07
CA ILE A 175 -12.40 -5.73 -17.38
C ILE A 175 -12.43 -6.67 -18.59
N SER A 176 -13.59 -7.23 -18.93
CA SER A 176 -13.76 -8.10 -20.11
C SER A 176 -14.01 -7.33 -21.42
N LYS A 177 -14.03 -5.99 -21.37
CA LYS A 177 -14.16 -5.11 -22.54
C LYS A 177 -12.79 -4.58 -22.97
N PRO A 178 -12.64 -4.07 -24.21
CA PRO A 178 -11.55 -3.17 -24.56
C PRO A 178 -11.61 -1.95 -23.64
N LEU A 179 -10.49 -1.60 -23.01
CA LEU A 179 -10.38 -0.47 -22.09
C LEU A 179 -9.18 0.38 -22.50
N THR A 180 -9.40 1.68 -22.70
CA THR A 180 -8.35 2.66 -22.95
C THR A 180 -8.17 3.58 -21.74
N LEU A 181 -7.04 4.27 -21.69
CA LEU A 181 -6.76 5.23 -20.61
C LEU A 181 -7.71 6.43 -20.72
N GLU A 182 -7.98 6.86 -21.96
CA GLU A 182 -8.84 7.97 -22.33
C GLU A 182 -10.28 7.74 -21.88
N ASP A 183 -10.86 6.57 -22.18
CA ASP A 183 -12.25 6.24 -21.82
C ASP A 183 -12.47 6.32 -20.31
N ILE A 184 -11.51 5.80 -19.53
CA ILE A 184 -11.61 5.73 -18.07
C ILE A 184 -11.34 7.09 -17.44
N ALA A 185 -10.38 7.83 -17.98
CA ALA A 185 -10.10 9.20 -17.54
C ALA A 185 -11.34 10.07 -17.73
N GLN A 186 -12.00 9.98 -18.89
CA GLN A 186 -13.25 10.69 -19.16
C GLN A 186 -14.36 10.26 -18.20
N HIS A 187 -14.55 8.96 -17.97
CA HIS A 187 -15.57 8.46 -17.04
C HIS A 187 -15.34 8.94 -15.59
N ALA A 188 -14.09 9.05 -15.17
CA ALA A 188 -13.71 9.47 -13.83
C ALA A 188 -13.52 10.98 -13.67
N TYR A 189 -13.79 11.77 -14.71
CA TYR A 189 -13.53 13.22 -14.75
C TYR A 189 -12.06 13.58 -14.43
N LEU A 190 -11.12 12.78 -14.92
CA LEU A 190 -9.67 12.95 -14.76
C LEU A 190 -9.02 13.23 -16.11
N SER A 191 -7.82 13.84 -16.08
CA SER A 191 -6.97 13.86 -17.28
C SER A 191 -6.26 12.51 -17.46
N PRO A 192 -6.04 12.04 -18.70
CA PRO A 192 -5.27 10.80 -18.95
C PRO A 192 -3.88 10.82 -18.32
N SER A 193 -3.19 11.96 -18.37
CA SER A 193 -1.88 12.16 -17.76
C SER A 193 -1.90 11.99 -16.24
N TYR A 194 -2.94 12.50 -15.58
CA TYR A 194 -3.12 12.31 -14.14
C TYR A 194 -3.42 10.86 -13.81
N LEU A 195 -4.34 10.22 -14.54
CA LEU A 195 -4.68 8.82 -14.37
C LEU A 195 -3.45 7.91 -14.54
N SER A 196 -2.61 8.16 -15.53
CA SER A 196 -1.34 7.44 -15.74
C SER A 196 -0.40 7.53 -14.54
N ARG A 197 -0.26 8.74 -13.96
CA ARG A 197 0.52 8.95 -12.73
C ARG A 197 -0.06 8.20 -11.54
N LEU A 198 -1.39 8.15 -11.40
CA LEU A 198 -2.04 7.38 -10.33
C LEU A 198 -1.68 5.89 -10.42
N PHE A 199 -1.74 5.26 -11.60
CA PHE A 199 -1.35 3.86 -11.76
C PHE A 199 0.13 3.63 -11.41
N LYS A 200 1.02 4.53 -11.82
CA LYS A 200 2.44 4.47 -11.45
C LYS A 200 2.67 4.62 -9.95
N ASN A 201 1.97 5.55 -9.31
CA ASN A 201 2.15 5.83 -7.89
C ASN A 201 1.58 4.71 -7.00
N TYR A 202 0.41 4.18 -7.33
CA TYR A 202 -0.28 3.18 -6.50
C TYR A 202 0.15 1.74 -6.79
N PHE A 203 0.55 1.41 -8.03
CA PHE A 203 0.81 0.02 -8.42
C PHE A 203 2.20 -0.20 -9.01
N ASN A 204 3.02 0.85 -9.13
CA ASN A 204 4.34 0.79 -9.75
C ASN A 204 4.34 0.22 -11.20
N VAL A 205 3.18 0.20 -11.86
CA VAL A 205 2.98 -0.26 -13.23
C VAL A 205 2.23 0.79 -14.03
N ASN A 206 2.36 0.74 -15.35
CA ASN A 206 1.54 1.61 -16.20
C ASN A 206 0.10 1.05 -16.29
N PHE A 207 -0.85 1.88 -16.74
CA PHE A 207 -2.25 1.50 -16.87
C PHE A 207 -2.47 0.24 -17.73
N ILE A 208 -1.81 0.15 -18.89
CA ILE A 208 -1.94 -0.99 -19.80
C ILE A 208 -1.41 -2.27 -19.13
N ASP A 209 -0.27 -2.20 -18.44
CA ASP A 209 0.27 -3.32 -17.68
C ASP A 209 -0.69 -3.78 -16.57
N TYR A 210 -1.31 -2.85 -15.85
CA TYR A 210 -2.31 -3.16 -14.83
C TYR A 210 -3.48 -3.94 -15.44
N ILE A 211 -4.07 -3.43 -16.54
CA ILE A 211 -5.18 -4.10 -17.23
C ILE A 211 -4.76 -5.47 -17.74
N ASN A 212 -3.57 -5.59 -18.32
CA ASN A 212 -3.05 -6.85 -18.84
C ASN A 212 -2.84 -7.89 -17.73
N ILE A 213 -2.28 -7.52 -16.58
CA ILE A 213 -2.14 -8.40 -15.42
C ILE A 213 -3.51 -8.93 -14.97
N ARG A 214 -4.50 -8.03 -14.87
CA ARG A 214 -5.87 -8.38 -14.49
C ARG A 214 -6.53 -9.33 -15.50
N LYS A 215 -6.39 -9.07 -16.80
CA LYS A 215 -6.92 -9.93 -17.86
C LYS A 215 -6.22 -11.29 -17.91
N VAL A 216 -4.91 -11.35 -17.67
CA VAL A 216 -4.15 -12.61 -17.63
C VAL A 216 -4.59 -13.49 -16.46
N ALA A 217 -4.82 -12.93 -15.27
CA ALA A 217 -5.34 -13.69 -14.14
C ALA A 217 -6.69 -14.34 -14.47
N LEU A 218 -7.62 -13.59 -15.06
CA LEU A 218 -8.90 -14.13 -15.55
C LEU A 218 -8.71 -15.17 -16.66
N ALA A 219 -7.70 -15.00 -17.52
CA ALA A 219 -7.37 -15.98 -18.53
C ALA A 219 -6.87 -17.29 -17.93
N GLN A 220 -6.01 -17.24 -16.89
CA GLN A 220 -5.54 -18.43 -16.18
C GLN A 220 -6.72 -19.24 -15.62
N GLU A 221 -7.68 -18.55 -14.99
CA GLU A 221 -8.91 -19.15 -14.48
C GLU A 221 -9.73 -19.84 -15.58
N ARG A 222 -10.04 -19.10 -16.66
CA ARG A 222 -10.84 -19.65 -17.76
C ARG A 222 -10.12 -20.76 -18.53
N LEU A 223 -8.80 -20.69 -18.66
CA LEU A 223 -8.01 -21.72 -19.35
C LEU A 223 -7.95 -23.02 -18.54
N ALA A 224 -7.88 -22.91 -17.22
CA ALA A 224 -7.83 -24.06 -16.31
C ALA A 224 -9.20 -24.73 -16.14
N LEU A 225 -10.27 -23.93 -16.06
CA LEU A 225 -11.61 -24.41 -15.69
C LEU A 225 -12.57 -24.56 -16.89
N SER A 226 -12.12 -24.29 -18.13
CA SER A 226 -12.95 -24.45 -19.33
C SER A 226 -12.21 -25.02 -20.52
N VAL A 227 -12.97 -25.63 -21.43
CA VAL A 227 -12.48 -26.18 -22.70
C VAL A 227 -12.65 -25.22 -23.89
N ALA A 228 -13.08 -23.98 -23.64
CA ALA A 228 -13.36 -23.02 -24.70
C ALA A 228 -12.12 -22.74 -25.58
N PRO A 229 -12.28 -22.56 -26.91
CA PRO A 229 -11.19 -22.18 -27.80
C PRO A 229 -10.42 -20.94 -27.31
N ILE A 230 -9.09 -20.96 -27.47
CA ILE A 230 -8.21 -19.87 -27.00
C ILE A 230 -8.56 -18.54 -27.68
N ASN A 231 -8.94 -18.60 -28.96
CA ASN A 231 -9.37 -17.43 -29.71
C ASN A 231 -10.63 -16.80 -29.09
N GLU A 232 -11.65 -17.60 -28.83
CA GLU A 232 -12.89 -17.18 -28.17
C GLU A 232 -12.63 -16.61 -26.77
N LEU A 233 -11.78 -17.27 -25.98
CA LEU A 233 -11.38 -16.76 -24.66
C LEU A 233 -10.72 -15.40 -24.73
N SER A 234 -9.86 -15.17 -25.72
CA SER A 234 -9.19 -13.88 -25.91
C SER A 234 -10.19 -12.75 -26.20
N HIS A 235 -11.19 -13.01 -27.06
CA HIS A 235 -12.24 -12.04 -27.36
C HIS A 235 -13.13 -11.78 -26.14
N ARG A 236 -13.50 -12.82 -25.38
CA ARG A 236 -14.27 -12.67 -24.13
C ARG A 236 -13.52 -11.95 -23.01
N LEU A 237 -12.20 -11.78 -23.13
CA LEU A 237 -11.37 -10.97 -22.23
C LEU A 237 -11.15 -9.55 -22.77
N GLY A 238 -11.77 -9.20 -23.91
CA GLY A 238 -11.67 -7.88 -24.51
C GLY A 238 -10.31 -7.63 -25.15
N PHE A 239 -9.63 -8.67 -25.65
CA PHE A 239 -8.51 -8.50 -26.56
C PHE A 239 -9.02 -8.43 -27.98
N SER A 240 -8.55 -7.43 -28.75
CA SER A 240 -8.93 -7.28 -30.15
C SER A 240 -8.34 -8.40 -31.02
N GLN A 241 -7.13 -8.87 -30.68
CA GLN A 241 -6.40 -9.89 -31.45
C GLN A 241 -5.85 -11.00 -30.55
N ALA A 242 -6.11 -12.26 -30.92
CA ALA A 242 -5.64 -13.45 -30.18
C ALA A 242 -4.10 -13.59 -30.15
N SER A 243 -3.42 -13.10 -31.18
CA SER A 243 -1.96 -13.07 -31.26
C SER A 243 -1.35 -12.17 -30.18
N TYR A 244 -1.94 -10.98 -29.96
CA TYR A 244 -1.54 -10.07 -28.91
C TYR A 244 -1.81 -10.66 -27.53
N PHE A 245 -2.99 -11.25 -27.30
CA PHE A 245 -3.28 -11.98 -26.08
C PHE A 245 -2.24 -13.07 -25.79
N THR A 246 -1.91 -13.89 -26.78
CA THR A 246 -0.93 -14.98 -26.63
C THR A 246 0.45 -14.45 -26.26
N LYS A 247 0.88 -13.34 -26.86
CA LYS A 247 2.15 -12.66 -26.52
C LYS A 247 2.16 -12.18 -25.07
N ILE A 248 1.12 -11.47 -24.65
CA ILE A 248 1.01 -10.93 -23.28
C ILE A 248 0.91 -12.06 -22.25
N PHE A 249 0.11 -13.08 -22.51
CA PHE A 249 -0.03 -14.23 -21.62
C PHE A 249 1.32 -14.95 -21.46
N LYS A 250 2.05 -15.21 -22.55
CA LYS A 250 3.38 -15.83 -22.49
C LYS A 250 4.38 -14.97 -21.73
N GLN A 251 4.34 -13.65 -21.90
CA GLN A 251 5.23 -12.73 -21.17
C GLN A 251 4.99 -12.77 -19.66
N LYS A 252 3.73 -12.86 -19.22
CA LYS A 252 3.36 -12.84 -17.79
C LYS A 252 3.46 -14.20 -17.12
N CYS A 253 3.14 -15.28 -17.83
CA CYS A 253 3.09 -16.65 -17.27
C CYS A 253 4.27 -17.53 -17.69
N GLY A 254 5.19 -17.05 -18.54
CA GLY A 254 6.34 -17.81 -19.07
C GLY A 254 5.99 -18.87 -20.12
N MET A 255 4.71 -19.14 -20.39
CA MET A 255 4.26 -20.17 -21.32
C MET A 255 3.02 -19.73 -22.12
N THR A 256 2.77 -20.35 -23.27
CA THR A 256 1.61 -20.02 -24.10
C THR A 256 0.30 -20.47 -23.44
N PRO A 257 -0.85 -19.86 -23.79
CA PRO A 257 -2.17 -20.26 -23.25
C PRO A 257 -2.47 -21.75 -23.43
N SER A 258 -2.13 -22.33 -24.59
CA SER A 258 -2.32 -23.76 -24.86
C SER A 258 -1.50 -24.64 -23.92
N LYS A 259 -0.22 -24.28 -23.71
CA LYS A 259 0.66 -25.00 -22.77
C LYS A 259 0.18 -24.88 -21.33
N TYR A 260 -0.27 -23.68 -20.94
CA TYR A 260 -0.84 -23.45 -19.62
C TYR A 260 -2.06 -24.34 -19.35
N ARG A 261 -3.02 -24.39 -20.29
CA ARG A 261 -4.18 -25.30 -20.17
C ARG A 261 -3.77 -26.76 -20.02
N MET A 262 -2.81 -27.21 -20.83
CA MET A 262 -2.37 -28.60 -20.80
C MET A 262 -1.71 -28.97 -19.46
N ARG A 263 -0.86 -28.09 -18.92
CA ARG A 263 -0.17 -28.30 -17.63
C ARG A 263 -1.13 -28.24 -16.45
N ASN A 264 -2.17 -27.40 -16.51
CA ASN A 264 -3.01 -27.09 -15.36
C ASN A 264 -4.37 -27.82 -15.35
N LYS A 265 -4.48 -28.98 -16.01
CA LYS A 265 -5.74 -29.76 -16.08
C LYS A 265 -6.25 -30.25 -14.71
N LYS A 266 -5.36 -30.40 -13.72
CA LYS A 266 -5.73 -30.83 -12.36
C LYS A 266 -6.18 -29.67 -11.46
N ILE A 267 -6.22 -28.43 -11.97
CA ILE A 267 -6.83 -27.32 -11.22
C ILE A 267 -8.34 -27.56 -11.14
N LYS A 268 -8.88 -27.55 -9.94
CA LYS A 268 -10.30 -27.80 -9.65
C LYS A 268 -11.05 -26.51 -9.30
N LYS A 269 -10.37 -25.54 -8.69
CA LYS A 269 -10.98 -24.27 -8.25
C LYS A 269 -9.97 -23.15 -8.31
N ILE A 270 -10.42 -21.96 -8.70
CA ILE A 270 -9.66 -20.71 -8.58
C ILE A 270 -10.58 -19.65 -7.97
N TYR A 271 -10.08 -18.95 -6.95
CA TYR A 271 -10.66 -17.70 -6.46
C TYR A 271 -9.77 -16.54 -6.90
N THR A 272 -10.30 -15.65 -7.73
CA THR A 272 -9.58 -14.46 -8.21
C THR A 272 -10.02 -13.23 -7.41
N ILE A 273 -9.10 -12.65 -6.65
CA ILE A 273 -9.31 -11.45 -5.83
C ILE A 273 -8.74 -10.24 -6.57
N SER A 274 -9.62 -9.40 -7.09
CA SER A 274 -9.25 -8.14 -7.74
C SER A 274 -8.86 -7.07 -6.73
N ARG A 275 -7.88 -6.23 -7.08
CA ARG A 275 -7.50 -5.07 -6.27
C ARG A 275 -8.70 -4.20 -5.86
N ASP A 276 -8.75 -3.91 -4.58
CA ASP A 276 -9.61 -2.91 -3.93
C ASP A 276 -8.73 -1.82 -3.26
N LEU A 277 -9.21 -0.58 -3.16
CA LEU A 277 -8.48 0.50 -2.46
C LEU A 277 -8.53 0.38 -0.95
N SER A 278 -9.38 -0.48 -0.38
CA SER A 278 -9.30 -0.85 1.02
C SER A 278 -7.99 -1.55 1.39
N TRP A 279 -7.20 -1.99 0.40
CA TRP A 279 -5.89 -2.61 0.59
C TRP A 279 -4.79 -1.60 0.94
N LEU A 280 -5.11 -0.30 1.05
CA LEU A 280 -4.18 0.78 1.41
C LEU A 280 -3.76 0.76 2.90
N LYS A 281 -4.29 -0.15 3.72
CA LYS A 281 -3.92 -0.34 5.14
C LYS A 281 -3.16 -1.66 5.32
N ASP A 282 -1.90 -1.71 4.90
CA ASP A 282 -0.93 -2.81 5.05
C ASP A 282 -1.50 -4.24 5.24
N PRO A 283 -2.37 -4.76 4.36
CA PRO A 283 -2.78 -6.13 4.48
C PRO A 283 -1.77 -7.01 3.74
N SER A 284 -1.33 -8.07 4.38
CA SER A 284 -0.65 -9.15 3.67
C SER A 284 -1.64 -9.83 2.71
N VAL A 285 -1.14 -10.68 1.81
CA VAL A 285 -2.01 -11.53 0.99
C VAL A 285 -3.00 -12.28 1.87
N TYR A 286 -2.57 -12.75 3.04
CA TYR A 286 -3.42 -13.39 4.03
C TYR A 286 -4.56 -12.47 4.49
N THR A 287 -4.26 -11.26 4.99
CA THR A 287 -5.29 -10.34 5.53
C THR A 287 -6.31 -9.91 4.47
N VAL A 288 -5.87 -9.64 3.24
CA VAL A 288 -6.79 -9.33 2.13
C VAL A 288 -7.68 -10.52 1.82
N SER A 289 -7.09 -11.71 1.77
CA SER A 289 -7.81 -12.93 1.41
C SER A 289 -8.84 -13.29 2.45
N GLN A 290 -8.46 -13.25 3.73
CA GLN A 290 -9.35 -13.48 4.85
C GLN A 290 -10.57 -12.57 4.77
N LYS A 291 -10.36 -11.25 4.65
CA LYS A 291 -11.46 -10.29 4.50
C LYS A 291 -12.35 -10.60 3.30
N PHE A 292 -11.77 -10.90 2.14
CA PHE A 292 -12.53 -11.20 0.94
C PHE A 292 -13.43 -12.43 1.10
N PHE A 293 -12.94 -13.47 1.79
CA PHE A 293 -13.70 -14.68 2.03
C PHE A 293 -14.75 -14.48 3.14
N ASP A 294 -14.42 -13.74 4.20
CA ASP A 294 -15.36 -13.34 5.25
C ASP A 294 -16.55 -12.54 4.67
N ASP A 295 -16.28 -11.55 3.83
CA ASP A 295 -17.30 -10.73 3.14
C ASP A 295 -18.23 -11.58 2.24
N LYS A 296 -17.80 -12.80 1.87
CA LYS A 296 -18.57 -13.76 1.06
C LYS A 296 -19.17 -14.92 1.86
N GLY A 297 -18.94 -14.99 3.17
CA GLY A 297 -19.34 -16.11 4.00
C GLY A 297 -18.67 -17.43 3.60
N ILE A 298 -17.42 -17.37 3.15
CA ILE A 298 -16.61 -18.54 2.77
C ILE A 298 -15.56 -18.76 3.86
N ASP A 299 -15.54 -19.96 4.44
CA ASP A 299 -14.52 -20.32 5.43
C ASP A 299 -13.10 -20.21 4.84
N PHE A 300 -12.17 -19.60 5.58
CA PHE A 300 -10.76 -19.49 5.21
C PHE A 300 -9.89 -19.97 6.37
N LYS A 301 -9.36 -21.20 6.26
CA LYS A 301 -8.69 -21.88 7.37
C LYS A 301 -7.20 -22.01 7.14
N THR A 302 -6.44 -21.69 8.19
CA THR A 302 -4.98 -21.75 8.20
C THR A 302 -4.45 -22.67 9.27
N GLN A 303 -3.24 -23.13 9.04
CA GLN A 303 -2.46 -23.89 10.01
C GLN A 303 -1.05 -23.30 10.04
N ASP A 304 -0.48 -23.24 11.24
CA ASP A 304 0.89 -22.80 11.43
C ASP A 304 1.81 -24.02 11.37
N LEU A 305 2.85 -23.94 10.54
CA LEU A 305 3.91 -24.95 10.46
C LEU A 305 5.27 -24.27 10.63
N SER A 306 6.00 -24.68 11.68
CA SER A 306 7.34 -24.20 12.06
C SER A 306 7.42 -22.68 12.23
N ASP A 307 7.55 -21.93 11.12
CA ASP A 307 7.72 -20.47 11.05
C ASP A 307 6.81 -19.82 10.00
N SER A 308 5.76 -20.50 9.54
CA SER A 308 4.90 -20.00 8.46
C SER A 308 3.45 -20.44 8.59
N THR A 309 2.52 -19.50 8.41
CA THR A 309 1.10 -19.79 8.27
C THR A 309 0.81 -20.16 6.82
N TYR A 310 0.15 -21.30 6.60
CA TYR A 310 -0.35 -21.70 5.29
C TYR A 310 -1.85 -21.92 5.33
N VAL A 311 -2.49 -21.69 4.18
CA VAL A 311 -3.93 -21.92 4.00
C VAL A 311 -4.11 -23.36 3.58
N TYR A 312 -4.82 -24.13 4.40
CA TYR A 312 -5.10 -25.53 4.10
C TYR A 312 -6.55 -25.76 3.68
N ALA A 313 -7.48 -24.84 3.92
CA ALA A 313 -8.85 -24.97 3.41
C ALA A 313 -9.49 -23.63 3.06
N ILE A 314 -10.27 -23.61 1.99
CA ILE A 314 -11.11 -22.48 1.58
C ILE A 314 -12.47 -23.01 1.13
N GLY A 315 -13.53 -22.61 1.82
CA GLY A 315 -14.88 -23.14 1.65
C GLY A 315 -14.95 -24.62 2.00
N ASP A 316 -15.45 -25.41 1.05
CA ASP A 316 -15.65 -26.87 1.15
C ASP A 316 -14.42 -27.70 0.78
N LEU A 317 -13.34 -27.07 0.31
CA LEU A 317 -12.15 -27.75 -0.18
C LEU A 317 -10.98 -27.62 0.80
N SER A 318 -10.51 -28.76 1.31
CA SER A 318 -9.33 -28.87 2.18
C SER A 318 -8.17 -29.56 1.45
N SER A 319 -6.94 -29.17 1.81
CA SER A 319 -5.71 -29.81 1.36
C SER A 319 -5.61 -31.23 1.94
N ASP A 320 -5.18 -32.17 1.12
CA ASP A 320 -4.99 -33.58 1.44
C ASP A 320 -3.70 -34.10 0.79
N GLU A 321 -3.46 -35.42 0.82
CA GLU A 321 -2.27 -36.04 0.23
C GLU A 321 -2.15 -35.87 -1.29
N ASN A 322 -3.23 -35.50 -1.98
CA ASN A 322 -3.30 -35.43 -3.44
C ASN A 322 -3.52 -34.01 -3.96
N ASN A 323 -4.10 -33.11 -3.17
CA ASN A 323 -4.51 -31.77 -3.57
C ASN A 323 -4.17 -30.74 -2.51
N GLY A 324 -3.88 -29.51 -2.94
CA GLY A 324 -3.61 -28.42 -2.03
C GLY A 324 -3.97 -27.06 -2.59
N TRP A 325 -3.99 -26.08 -1.68
CA TRP A 325 -4.13 -24.67 -1.99
C TRP A 325 -2.78 -24.01 -2.23
N ILE A 326 -2.72 -23.22 -3.30
CA ILE A 326 -1.59 -22.32 -3.59
C ILE A 326 -2.13 -20.92 -3.85
N TYR A 327 -1.24 -19.95 -3.85
CA TYR A 327 -1.60 -18.60 -4.26
C TYR A 327 -0.63 -18.01 -5.27
N THR A 328 -1.15 -17.10 -6.08
CA THR A 328 -0.35 -16.26 -6.97
C THR A 328 -0.65 -14.79 -6.74
N VAL A 329 0.34 -13.95 -6.99
CA VAL A 329 0.25 -12.49 -6.93
C VAL A 329 0.72 -11.95 -8.27
N ASN A 330 -0.14 -11.16 -8.92
CA ASN A 330 0.11 -10.67 -10.29
C ASN A 330 0.51 -11.80 -11.26
N CYS A 331 -0.16 -12.96 -11.15
CA CYS A 331 0.04 -14.17 -11.98
C CYS A 331 1.34 -14.96 -11.70
N ILE A 332 2.10 -14.60 -10.67
CA ILE A 332 3.35 -15.29 -10.26
C ILE A 332 3.15 -15.92 -8.90
N GLN A 333 3.56 -17.17 -8.72
CA GLN A 333 3.54 -17.84 -7.41
C GLN A 333 4.72 -17.36 -6.56
N PRO A 334 4.49 -16.73 -5.39
CA PRO A 334 5.58 -16.39 -4.48
C PRO A 334 6.14 -17.63 -3.78
N THR A 335 7.35 -17.50 -3.23
CA THR A 335 8.03 -18.58 -2.48
C THR A 335 7.87 -18.45 -0.96
N THR A 336 7.14 -17.43 -0.49
CA THR A 336 6.97 -17.10 0.94
C THR A 336 5.54 -17.32 1.40
N SER A 337 5.28 -17.26 2.71
CA SER A 337 3.91 -17.34 3.24
C SER A 337 3.06 -16.15 2.75
N PRO A 338 1.73 -16.34 2.54
CA PRO A 338 0.81 -15.24 2.28
C PRO A 338 0.79 -14.16 3.38
N VAL A 339 1.28 -14.46 4.59
CA VAL A 339 1.40 -13.47 5.69
C VAL A 339 2.55 -12.49 5.44
N ASP A 340 3.58 -12.90 4.71
CA ASP A 340 4.79 -12.08 4.47
C ASP A 340 4.74 -11.25 3.18
N VAL A 341 3.75 -11.51 2.31
CA VAL A 341 3.63 -10.82 1.03
C VAL A 341 2.74 -9.61 1.15
N SER A 342 3.35 -8.41 1.08
CA SER A 342 2.61 -7.15 1.00
C SER A 342 1.87 -7.03 -0.35
N VAL A 343 0.65 -6.53 -0.26
CA VAL A 343 -0.24 -6.33 -1.42
C VAL A 343 -0.23 -4.89 -1.94
N GLY A 344 0.51 -3.96 -1.32
CA GLY A 344 0.36 -2.51 -1.52
C GLY A 344 0.29 -2.07 -2.98
N ASP A 345 1.19 -2.58 -3.81
CA ASP A 345 1.33 -2.33 -5.25
C ASP A 345 0.75 -3.45 -6.13
N LYS A 346 0.09 -4.46 -5.55
CA LYS A 346 -0.36 -5.65 -6.27
C LYS A 346 -1.75 -5.45 -6.87
N SER A 347 -1.95 -5.99 -8.06
CA SER A 347 -3.17 -5.80 -8.88
C SER A 347 -4.19 -6.93 -8.70
N VAL A 348 -3.73 -8.15 -8.44
CA VAL A 348 -4.59 -9.34 -8.32
C VAL A 348 -3.89 -10.42 -7.50
N ILE A 349 -4.70 -11.14 -6.72
CA ILE A 349 -4.32 -12.34 -5.99
C ILE A 349 -5.21 -13.48 -6.51
N GLN A 350 -4.66 -14.68 -6.66
CA GLN A 350 -5.46 -15.87 -6.94
C GLN A 350 -5.15 -16.97 -5.95
N TRP A 351 -6.18 -17.60 -5.40
CA TRP A 351 -6.09 -18.86 -4.68
C TRP A 351 -6.48 -19.99 -5.62
N ILE A 352 -5.64 -21.00 -5.74
CA ILE A 352 -5.79 -22.09 -6.72
C ILE A 352 -5.75 -23.41 -5.97
N TYR A 353 -6.81 -24.21 -6.11
CA TYR A 353 -6.87 -25.57 -5.60
C TYR A 353 -6.54 -26.55 -6.72
N THR A 354 -5.47 -27.32 -6.53
CA THR A 354 -4.88 -28.16 -7.58
C THR A 354 -4.27 -29.43 -6.99
N GLY A 355 -4.12 -30.46 -7.82
CA GLY A 355 -3.35 -31.64 -7.46
C GLY A 355 -1.86 -31.33 -7.21
N ILE A 356 -1.24 -32.01 -6.25
CA ILE A 356 0.15 -31.80 -5.82
C ILE A 356 1.16 -32.14 -6.93
N GLU A 357 0.83 -33.03 -7.86
CA GLU A 357 1.72 -33.32 -9.00
C GLU A 357 1.89 -32.16 -10.00
N ASN A 358 1.15 -31.06 -9.86
CA ASN A 358 1.34 -29.86 -10.70
C ASN A 358 2.49 -28.95 -10.22
N PHE A 359 3.06 -29.24 -9.04
CA PHE A 359 4.17 -28.50 -8.45
C PHE A 359 5.49 -28.70 -9.19
#